data_AF-A0A9W7HRA7-F1
#
_entry.id   AF-A0A9W7HRA7-F1
#
_cell.length_a   1.000
_cell.length_b   1.000
_cell.length_c   1.000
_cell.angle_alpha   90.00
_cell.angle_beta   90.00
_cell.angle_gamma   90.00
#
_symmetry.space_group_name_H-M   'P 1'
#
loop_
_entity.id
_entity.type
_entity.pdbx_description
1 polymer ?
#
loop_
_entity_poly.entity_id
_entity_poly.type
_entity_poly.pdbx_seq_one_letter_code
_entity_poly.pdbx_strand_id
1 'polypeptide(L)'
;MISNFFLPISGGQTSIRPYWRCYFPNTQAIIYVVDSSDTDRIGIAKEEFHAILEEDELKGAIVLIFANKQDLPGALDAAAVTDALELHKLKNRQWAIFKTCAVKGEGIFEGMDWLSNTLKAGGG
;
A
#
# COMPACT_ATOMS: atom_id res chain seq x y z
N MET A 1 -12.56 -4.22 -9.00
CA MET A 1 -12.72 -4.52 -7.56
C MET A 1 -11.39 -4.14 -6.93
N ILE A 2 -11.31 -2.91 -6.43
CA ILE A 2 -10.11 -2.34 -5.80
C ILE A 2 -10.13 -2.92 -4.39
N SER A 3 -9.43 -4.01 -4.18
CA SER A 3 -9.42 -4.70 -2.90
C SER A 3 -8.39 -4.04 -1.99
N ASN A 4 -8.87 -3.21 -1.06
CA ASN A 4 -8.19 -3.05 0.23
C ASN A 4 -7.93 -4.44 0.79
N PHE A 5 -6.68 -4.78 1.06
CA PHE A 5 -6.35 -5.99 1.79
C PHE A 5 -5.67 -5.63 3.12
N PHE A 6 -6.49 -5.67 4.17
CA PHE A 6 -6.24 -6.61 5.24
C PHE A 6 -7.57 -7.29 5.54
N LEU A 7 -7.71 -8.57 5.16
CA LEU A 7 -8.78 -9.43 5.63
C LEU A 7 -8.14 -10.71 6.18
N PRO A 8 -8.47 -11.13 7.42
CA PRO A 8 -8.33 -12.52 7.80
C PRO A 8 -9.19 -13.36 6.84
N ILE A 9 -8.60 -14.46 6.35
CA ILE A 9 -9.18 -15.43 5.42
C ILE A 9 -10.58 -15.92 5.83
N SER A 10 -11.64 -15.40 5.20
CA SER A 10 -12.85 -16.13 4.78
C SER A 10 -13.93 -15.21 4.18
N GLY A 11 -14.39 -15.54 2.97
CA GLY A 11 -15.77 -15.32 2.49
C GLY A 11 -16.21 -13.87 2.19
N GLY A 12 -16.43 -13.56 0.92
CA GLY A 12 -16.77 -12.22 0.45
C GLY A 12 -18.11 -11.66 0.92
N GLN A 13 -18.14 -10.35 1.14
CA GLN A 13 -19.29 -9.50 0.85
C GLN A 13 -18.92 -8.01 0.84
N THR A 14 -19.39 -7.32 -0.20
CA THR A 14 -19.43 -5.87 -0.36
C THR A 14 -20.23 -5.22 0.79
N SER A 15 -19.56 -4.61 1.77
CA SER A 15 -20.08 -3.51 2.64
C SER A 15 -19.12 -3.15 3.78
N ILE A 16 -17.93 -2.58 3.51
CA ILE A 16 -17.06 -2.11 4.61
C ILE A 16 -16.36 -0.80 4.23
N ARG A 17 -17.14 0.22 3.86
CA ARG A 17 -16.66 1.62 3.78
C ARG A 17 -16.80 2.43 5.09
N PRO A 18 -17.68 2.14 6.08
CA PRO A 18 -17.79 3.01 7.27
C PRO A 18 -16.84 2.68 8.43
N TYR A 19 -16.20 1.50 8.44
CA TYR A 19 -15.51 0.98 9.64
C TYR A 19 -14.00 1.30 9.73
N TRP A 20 -13.47 2.14 8.83
CA TRP A 20 -12.04 2.45 8.79
C TRP A 20 -11.57 3.24 10.02
N ARG A 21 -12.49 4.00 10.65
CA ARG A 21 -12.23 4.81 11.85
C ARG A 21 -11.87 4.02 13.11
N CYS A 22 -12.12 2.71 13.15
CA CYS A 22 -11.88 1.90 14.34
C CYS A 22 -10.46 1.29 14.42
N TYR A 23 -9.63 1.47 13.38
CA TYR A 23 -8.25 0.95 13.35
C TYR A 23 -7.16 2.03 13.48
N PHE A 24 -7.53 3.32 13.55
CA PHE A 24 -6.55 4.42 13.55
C PHE A 24 -5.79 4.71 14.86
N PRO A 25 -6.25 4.35 16.07
CA PRO A 25 -5.42 4.57 17.25
C PRO A 25 -4.18 3.67 17.21
N ASN A 26 -2.99 4.29 17.16
CA ASN A 26 -1.65 3.65 17.11
C ASN A 26 -1.24 3.02 15.76
N THR A 27 -1.75 3.49 14.62
CA THR A 27 -1.26 3.04 13.31
C THR A 27 0.17 3.53 13.06
N GLN A 28 1.15 2.63 13.22
CA GLN A 28 2.57 2.93 12.97
C GLN A 28 2.96 2.78 11.50
N ALA A 29 2.16 2.05 10.70
CA ALA A 29 2.43 1.80 9.30
C ALA A 29 1.16 1.61 8.46
N ILE A 30 1.27 1.93 7.17
CA ILE A 30 0.25 1.78 6.13
C ILE A 30 0.81 0.82 5.09
N ILE A 31 0.02 -0.18 4.70
CA ILE A 31 0.33 -1.05 3.56
C ILE A 31 -0.65 -0.72 2.44
N TYR A 32 -0.14 -0.23 1.32
CA TYR A 32 -0.92 0.16 0.16
C TYR A 32 -0.64 -0.77 -1.02
N VAL A 33 -1.67 -1.46 -1.52
CA VAL A 33 -1.52 -2.44 -2.59
C VAL A 33 -2.05 -1.85 -3.90
N VAL A 34 -1.16 -1.71 -4.88
CA VAL A 34 -1.48 -1.22 -6.22
C VAL A 34 -1.63 -2.41 -7.15
N ASP A 35 -2.72 -2.43 -7.92
CA ASP A 35 -2.85 -3.33 -9.05
C ASP A 35 -2.05 -2.77 -10.23
N SER A 36 -0.87 -3.32 -10.47
CA SER A 36 0.05 -2.79 -11.49
C SER A 36 -0.43 -3.04 -12.91
N SER A 37 -1.40 -3.95 -13.11
CA SER A 37 -1.96 -4.24 -14.44
C SER A 37 -3.06 -3.25 -14.87
N ASP A 38 -3.57 -2.45 -13.93
CA ASP A 38 -4.72 -1.56 -14.16
C ASP A 38 -4.28 -0.10 -14.21
N THR A 39 -3.72 0.29 -15.35
CA THR A 39 -3.18 1.63 -15.58
C THR A 39 -4.28 2.70 -15.61
N ASP A 40 -5.50 2.36 -16.00
CA ASP A 40 -6.60 3.32 -16.13
C ASP A 40 -7.07 3.81 -14.76
N ARG A 41 -6.99 2.96 -13.74
CA ARG A 41 -7.40 3.31 -12.36
C ARG A 41 -6.27 3.87 -11.51
N ILE A 42 -5.03 3.90 -12.00
CA ILE A 42 -3.90 4.35 -11.18
C ILE A 42 -4.02 5.83 -10.78
N GLY A 43 -4.64 6.67 -11.62
CA GLY A 43 -4.92 8.06 -11.29
C GLY A 43 -5.90 8.21 -10.12
N ILE A 44 -6.94 7.38 -10.07
CA ILE A 44 -7.89 7.35 -8.95
C ILE A 44 -7.20 6.83 -7.69
N ALA A 45 -6.39 5.77 -7.83
CA ALA A 45 -5.61 5.21 -6.73
C ALA A 45 -4.65 6.25 -6.11
N LYS A 46 -4.01 7.07 -6.95
CA LYS A 46 -3.20 8.20 -6.51
C LYS A 46 -4.01 9.17 -5.65
N GLU A 47 -5.18 9.63 -6.13
CA GLU A 47 -6.02 10.58 -5.39
C GLU A 47 -6.44 10.01 -4.03
N GLU A 48 -6.91 8.76 -3.98
CA GLU A 48 -7.28 8.08 -2.73
C GLU A 48 -6.08 7.91 -1.80
N PHE A 49 -4.91 7.57 -2.34
CA PHE A 49 -3.68 7.41 -1.58
C PHE A 49 -3.24 8.72 -0.91
N HIS A 50 -3.19 9.83 -1.65
CA HIS A 50 -2.83 11.13 -1.08
C HIS A 50 -3.86 11.61 -0.06
N ALA A 51 -5.16 11.39 -0.31
CA ALA A 51 -6.21 11.72 0.66
C ALA A 51 -6.04 10.97 2.00
N ILE A 52 -5.67 9.69 1.96
CA ILE A 52 -5.37 8.91 3.19
C ILE A 52 -4.13 9.47 3.90
N LEU A 53 -3.11 9.90 3.16
CA LEU A 53 -1.87 10.42 3.76
C LEU A 53 -2.02 11.84 4.36
N GLU A 54 -3.08 12.56 4.01
CA GLU A 54 -3.42 13.87 4.59
C GLU A 54 -4.03 13.77 6.00
N GLU A 55 -4.54 12.60 6.39
CA GLU A 55 -5.11 12.37 7.72
C GLU A 55 -4.06 12.57 8.82
N ASP A 56 -4.40 13.40 9.82
CA ASP A 56 -3.48 13.79 10.91
C ASP A 56 -2.96 12.57 11.70
N GLU A 57 -3.80 11.55 11.87
CA GLU A 57 -3.50 10.30 12.56
C GLU A 57 -2.42 9.48 11.84
N LEU A 58 -2.22 9.73 10.54
CA LEU A 58 -1.32 8.96 9.67
C LEU A 58 -0.06 9.75 9.26
N LYS A 59 0.13 10.97 9.78
CA LYS A 59 1.33 11.80 9.48
C LYS A 59 2.65 11.13 9.85
N GLY A 60 2.67 10.32 10.92
CA GLY A 60 3.85 9.59 11.38
C GLY A 60 3.99 8.17 10.84
N ALA A 61 3.00 7.68 10.07
CA ALA A 61 3.00 6.28 9.65
C ALA A 61 3.97 6.02 8.49
N ILE A 62 4.73 4.93 8.61
CA ILE A 62 5.57 4.38 7.53
C ILE A 62 4.68 3.83 6.43
N VAL A 63 5.04 4.01 5.16
CA VAL A 63 4.22 3.54 4.04
C VAL A 63 4.93 2.44 3.26
N LEU A 64 4.33 1.25 3.24
CA LEU A 64 4.76 0.15 2.39
C LEU A 64 3.83 0.06 1.17
N ILE A 65 4.38 0.14 -0.04
CA ILE A 65 3.62 0.00 -1.28
C ILE A 65 3.94 -1.36 -1.90
N PHE A 66 2.89 -2.08 -2.30
CA PHE A 66 3.01 -3.31 -3.07
C PHE A 66 2.52 -3.08 -4.50
N ALA A 67 3.45 -3.11 -5.46
CA ALA A 67 3.13 -3.16 -6.89
C ALA A 67 2.76 -4.60 -7.25
N ASN A 68 1.49 -4.95 -7.05
CA ASN A 68 0.97 -6.30 -7.20
C ASN A 68 0.62 -6.65 -8.65
N LYS A 69 0.42 -7.95 -8.91
CA LYS A 69 0.11 -8.56 -10.22
C LYS A 69 1.22 -8.49 -11.25
N GLN A 70 2.47 -8.57 -10.78
CA GLN A 70 3.65 -8.60 -11.67
C GLN A 70 3.71 -9.85 -12.58
N ASP A 71 2.85 -10.84 -12.34
CA ASP A 71 2.65 -12.00 -13.20
C ASP A 71 1.87 -11.69 -14.50
N LEU A 72 1.14 -10.58 -14.56
CA LEU A 72 0.32 -10.23 -15.70
C LEU A 72 1.11 -9.42 -16.75
N PRO A 73 0.88 -9.66 -18.06
CA PRO A 73 1.47 -8.85 -19.10
C PRO A 73 0.93 -7.42 -19.04
N GLY A 74 1.83 -6.43 -19.18
CA GLY A 74 1.48 -5.01 -19.07
C GLY A 74 1.46 -4.48 -17.63
N ALA A 75 1.84 -5.29 -16.64
CA ALA A 75 2.03 -4.82 -15.28
C ALA A 75 3.11 -3.73 -15.21
N LEU A 76 2.76 -2.58 -14.63
CA LEU A 76 3.70 -1.52 -14.34
C LEU A 76 4.77 -2.00 -13.36
N ASP A 77 6.00 -1.56 -13.58
CA ASP A 77 7.08 -1.84 -12.64
C ASP A 77 7.03 -0.87 -11.45
N ALA A 78 7.87 -1.13 -10.45
CA ALA A 78 7.93 -0.30 -9.25
C ALA A 78 8.28 1.16 -9.57
N ALA A 79 9.12 1.42 -10.57
CA ALA A 79 9.46 2.78 -10.99
C ALA A 79 8.23 3.50 -11.57
N ALA A 80 7.51 2.88 -12.50
CA ALA A 80 6.30 3.45 -13.09
C ALA A 80 5.21 3.68 -12.05
N VAL A 81 5.01 2.76 -11.10
CA VAL A 81 4.06 2.95 -9.99
C VAL A 81 4.50 4.08 -9.06
N THR A 82 5.80 4.21 -8.79
CA THR A 82 6.37 5.31 -7.98
C THR A 82 6.08 6.67 -8.60
N ASP A 83 6.25 6.78 -9.92
CA ASP A 83 5.97 8.00 -10.66
C ASP A 83 4.47 8.29 -10.73
N ALA A 84 3.65 7.27 -11.01
CA ALA A 84 2.20 7.39 -11.10
C ALA A 84 1.55 7.83 -9.78
N LEU A 85 2.03 7.30 -8.65
CA LEU A 85 1.58 7.71 -7.31
C LEU A 85 2.27 8.97 -6.79
N GLU A 86 3.25 9.50 -7.52
CA GLU A 86 4.08 10.64 -7.12
C GLU A 86 4.74 10.47 -5.74
N LEU A 87 5.26 9.27 -5.45
CA LEU A 87 5.87 8.97 -4.14
C LEU A 87 7.08 9.88 -3.84
N HIS A 88 7.72 10.43 -4.88
CA HIS A 88 8.79 11.43 -4.76
C HIS A 88 8.37 12.70 -4.01
N LYS A 89 7.06 13.00 -3.91
CA LYS A 89 6.54 14.12 -3.11
C LYS A 89 6.53 13.81 -1.61
N LEU A 90 6.58 12.54 -1.23
CA LEU A 90 6.59 12.08 0.17
C LEU A 90 7.99 12.22 0.77
N LYS A 91 8.38 13.46 1.11
CA LYS A 91 9.69 13.76 1.72
C LYS A 91 9.71 13.63 3.25
N ASN A 92 8.55 13.75 3.88
CA ASN A 92 8.42 13.83 5.34
C ASN A 92 8.04 12.49 5.98
N ARG A 93 8.11 11.38 5.25
CA ARG A 93 7.78 10.05 5.76
C ARG A 93 8.62 8.98 5.07
N GLN A 94 8.87 7.89 5.78
CA GLN A 94 9.55 6.74 5.19
C GLN A 94 8.57 5.93 4.36
N TRP A 95 9.02 5.55 3.17
CA TRP A 95 8.25 4.68 2.28
C TRP A 95 9.16 3.74 1.51
N ALA A 96 8.61 2.61 1.07
CA ALA A 96 9.24 1.71 0.14
C ALA A 96 8.21 1.03 -0.75
N ILE A 97 8.64 0.62 -1.94
CA ILE A 97 7.81 -0.09 -2.90
C ILE A 97 8.43 -1.45 -3.24
N PHE A 98 7.61 -2.49 -3.24
CA PHE A 98 8.02 -3.84 -3.59
C PHE A 98 7.14 -4.39 -4.70
N LYS A 99 7.78 -5.02 -5.69
CA LYS A 99 7.11 -5.79 -6.73
C LYS A 99 6.56 -7.06 -6.10
N THR A 100 5.27 -7.33 -6.29
CA THR A 100 4.64 -8.53 -5.71
C THR A 100 3.77 -9.30 -6.68
N CYS A 101 3.70 -10.60 -6.45
CA CYS A 101 2.71 -11.46 -7.04
C CYS A 101 1.94 -12.17 -5.92
N ALA A 102 0.76 -11.66 -5.57
CA ALA A 102 -0.06 -12.25 -4.51
C ALA A 102 -0.43 -13.72 -4.76
N VAL A 103 -0.52 -14.14 -6.02
CA VAL A 103 -0.84 -15.53 -6.39
C VAL A 103 0.32 -16.48 -6.10
N LYS A 104 1.56 -16.03 -6.31
CA LYS A 104 2.78 -16.82 -6.07
C LYS A 104 3.39 -16.59 -4.68
N GLY A 105 2.97 -15.54 -3.99
CA GLY A 105 3.56 -15.11 -2.72
C GLY A 105 4.90 -14.37 -2.85
N GLU A 106 5.34 -14.06 -4.06
CA GLU A 106 6.63 -13.41 -4.34
C GLU A 106 6.61 -11.93 -3.91
N GLY A 107 7.70 -11.46 -3.29
CA GLY A 107 7.92 -10.07 -2.89
C GLY A 107 7.17 -9.63 -1.63
N ILE A 108 6.23 -10.45 -1.13
CA ILE A 108 5.44 -10.13 0.07
C ILE A 108 6.32 -10.20 1.31
N PHE A 109 7.09 -11.28 1.46
CA PHE A 109 7.95 -11.48 2.63
C PHE A 109 9.01 -10.39 2.73
N GLU A 110 9.61 -9.99 1.61
CA GLU A 110 10.61 -8.93 1.54
C GLU A 110 10.04 -7.58 1.96
N GLY A 111 8.84 -7.22 1.48
CA GLY A 111 8.20 -5.97 1.91
C GLY A 111 7.81 -5.98 3.38
N MET A 112 7.34 -7.13 3.89
CA MET A 112 7.01 -7.29 5.31
C MET A 112 8.24 -7.25 6.22
N ASP A 113 9.36 -7.85 5.80
CA ASP A 113 10.63 -7.80 6.52
C ASP A 113 11.16 -6.36 6.58
N TRP A 114 11.14 -5.65 5.45
CA TRP A 114 11.49 -4.23 5.40
C TRP A 114 10.64 -3.40 6.36
N LEU A 115 9.32 -3.63 6.38
CA LEU A 115 8.42 -2.90 7.26
C LEU A 115 8.71 -3.19 8.74
N SER A 116 8.93 -4.47 9.10
CA SER A 116 9.29 -4.87 10.46
C SER A 116 10.59 -4.20 10.92
N ASN A 117 11.61 -4.19 10.07
CA ASN A 117 12.90 -3.58 10.37
C ASN A 117 12.80 -2.06 10.50
N THR A 118 12.01 -1.41 9.63
CA THR A 118 11.80 0.04 9.66
C THR A 118 11.01 0.47 10.91
N LEU A 119 9.98 -0.29 11.30
CA LEU A 119 9.23 -0.06 12.53
C LEU A 119 10.10 -0.18 13.79
N LYS A 120 11.00 -1.17 13.83
CA LYS A 120 11.97 -1.33 14.93
C LYS A 120 12.98 -0.19 14.97
N ALA A 121 13.41 0.32 13.82
CA ALA A 121 14.36 1.42 13.73
C ALA A 121 13.75 2.78 14.10
N GLY A 122 12.46 3.00 13.83
CA GLY A 122 11.74 4.24 14.15
C GLY A 122 11.16 4.34 15.56
N GLY A 123 11.24 3.27 16.37
CA GLY A 123 10.69 3.19 17.73
C GLY A 123 11.67 3.48 18.86
N GLY A 124 12.78 4.19 18.59
CA GLY A 124 13.81 4.56 19.56
C GLY A 124 13.57 5.91 20.22
#